data_AF-A0A3B8IAW2-F1
#
_entry.id   AF-A0A3B8IAW2-F1
#
_cell.length_a   1.000
_cell.length_b   1.000
_cell.length_c   1.000
_cell.angle_alpha   90.00
_cell.angle_beta   90.00
_cell.angle_gamma   90.00
#
_symmetry.space_group_name_H-M   'P 1'
#
loop_
_entity.id
_entity.type
_entity.pdbx_description
1 polymer ?
#
loop_
_entity_poly.entity_id
_entity_poly.type
_entity_poly.pdbx_seq_one_letter_code
_entity_poly.pdbx_strand_id
1 'polypeptide(L)'
;MEGTNTVTLEMSRIPPIDLGRRLKYLIRYPHGCIEQTTSSVFPQLYLSKLQELDSKLETQIETNVKAGIQRIRSFQTSDGGFAYWPGNSESSTWGSNYAGHFLLEAKALGYNVPDALLNNWRRYQRQKARSWRQGSNGYTRDDLMQAYRLYTLALAGYSENGAMNRLRES
;
A
#
# COMPACT_ATOMS: atom_id res chain seq x y z
N MET A 1 5.60 -39.10 13.58
CA MET A 1 5.86 -37.66 13.69
C MET A 1 4.87 -37.09 14.69
N GLU A 2 5.27 -37.03 15.95
CA GLU A 2 4.54 -36.33 17.01
C GLU A 2 5.08 -34.90 17.09
N GLY A 3 4.22 -33.90 17.31
CA GLY A 3 4.67 -32.55 17.69
C GLY A 3 4.49 -31.41 16.68
N THR A 4 3.73 -31.55 15.59
CA THR A 4 3.46 -30.41 14.66
C THR A 4 2.07 -29.79 14.78
N ASN A 5 1.24 -30.21 15.73
CA ASN A 5 -0.08 -29.61 15.93
C ASN A 5 0.03 -28.34 16.78
N THR A 6 -0.14 -27.18 16.15
CA THR A 6 -0.24 -25.89 16.85
C THR A 6 -1.71 -25.51 17.01
N VAL A 7 -2.17 -25.35 18.26
CA VAL A 7 -3.51 -24.83 18.59
C VAL A 7 -3.35 -23.39 19.09
N THR A 8 -4.17 -22.47 18.59
CA THR A 8 -4.23 -21.08 19.05
C THR A 8 -5.65 -20.79 19.50
N LEU A 9 -5.81 -20.32 20.74
CA LEU A 9 -7.08 -19.91 21.34
C LEU A 9 -7.08 -18.39 21.49
N GLU A 10 -8.10 -17.73 20.94
CA GLU A 10 -8.30 -16.28 21.05
C GLU A 10 -9.69 -16.01 21.65
N MET A 11 -9.78 -15.13 22.64
CA MET A 11 -11.04 -14.73 23.27
C MET A 11 -11.17 -13.21 23.17
N SER A 12 -12.17 -12.74 22.42
CA SER A 12 -12.43 -11.30 22.22
C SER A 12 -13.91 -10.98 22.45
N ARG A 13 -14.19 -9.78 22.97
CA ARG A 13 -15.54 -9.22 23.16
C ARG A 13 -16.05 -8.46 21.93
N ILE A 14 -15.20 -8.31 20.91
CA ILE A 14 -15.50 -7.78 19.57
C ILE A 14 -15.40 -8.99 18.62
N PRO A 15 -16.22 -9.12 17.56
CA PRO A 15 -16.12 -10.24 16.63
C PRO A 15 -14.65 -10.47 16.24
N PRO A 16 -14.06 -11.64 16.59
CA PRO A 16 -12.64 -11.85 16.39
C PRO A 16 -12.39 -11.93 14.89
N ILE A 17 -11.85 -10.84 14.34
CA ILE A 17 -11.12 -10.91 13.08
C ILE A 17 -9.86 -11.66 13.47
N ASP A 18 -9.77 -12.95 13.12
CA ASP A 18 -8.63 -13.84 13.36
C ASP A 18 -7.35 -13.29 12.68
N LEU A 19 -6.83 -12.21 13.25
CA LEU A 19 -5.73 -11.42 12.73
C LEU A 19 -4.46 -12.25 12.83
N GLY A 20 -4.26 -12.95 13.95
CA GLY A 20 -3.08 -13.80 14.18
C GLY A 20 -2.86 -14.86 13.09
N ARG A 21 -3.91 -15.58 12.67
CA ARG A 21 -3.81 -16.59 11.59
C ARG A 21 -3.65 -15.94 10.21
N ARG A 22 -4.37 -14.85 9.94
CA ARG A 22 -4.31 -14.12 8.66
C ARG A 22 -2.94 -13.46 8.43
N LEU A 23 -2.31 -12.96 9.49
CA LEU A 23 -0.98 -12.34 9.45
C LEU A 23 0.14 -13.36 9.29
N LYS A 24 0.03 -14.55 9.92
CA LYS A 24 0.96 -15.67 9.66
C LYS A 24 0.93 -16.12 8.19
N TYR A 25 -0.22 -16.00 7.51
CA TYR A 25 -0.36 -16.33 6.09
C TYR A 25 0.22 -15.26 5.14
N LEU A 26 0.38 -14.02 5.59
CA LEU A 26 0.94 -12.93 4.77
C LEU A 26 2.48 -12.95 4.71
N ILE A 27 3.14 -13.77 5.54
CA ILE A 27 4.61 -13.87 5.62
C ILE A 27 5.18 -14.87 4.59
N ARG A 28 4.34 -15.64 3.88
CA ARG A 28 4.78 -16.47 2.75
C ARG A 28 3.85 -16.25 1.57
N TYR A 29 4.31 -15.55 0.53
CA TYR A 29 3.75 -15.77 -0.79
C TYR A 29 4.78 -15.56 -1.92
N PRO A 30 4.94 -16.56 -2.81
CA PRO A 30 5.64 -16.39 -4.09
C PRO A 30 4.70 -15.64 -5.04
N HIS A 31 5.22 -14.91 -6.03
CA HIS A 31 4.51 -14.04 -6.99
C HIS A 31 4.60 -12.55 -6.64
N GLY A 32 5.21 -11.82 -7.57
CA GLY A 32 5.91 -10.57 -7.34
C GLY A 32 5.28 -9.36 -8.02
N CYS A 33 3.95 -9.30 -8.11
CA CYS A 33 3.24 -8.09 -8.53
C CYS A 33 3.36 -6.99 -7.47
N ILE A 34 3.05 -5.75 -7.85
CA ILE A 34 3.06 -4.62 -6.92
C ILE A 34 2.00 -4.76 -5.81
N GLU A 35 0.80 -5.26 -6.12
CA GLU A 35 -0.27 -5.42 -5.13
C GLU A 35 0.08 -6.50 -4.11
N GLN A 36 0.63 -7.63 -4.57
CA GLN A 36 1.04 -8.73 -3.70
C GLN A 36 2.19 -8.32 -2.79
N THR A 37 3.20 -7.63 -3.35
CA THR A 37 4.31 -7.06 -2.59
C THR A 37 3.79 -6.10 -1.52
N THR A 38 2.87 -5.20 -1.88
CA THR A 38 2.34 -4.22 -0.93
C THR A 38 1.50 -4.89 0.16
N SER A 39 0.65 -5.86 -0.22
CA SER A 39 -0.27 -6.55 0.70
C SER A 39 0.47 -7.38 1.75
N SER A 40 1.64 -7.94 1.42
CA SER A 40 2.41 -8.74 2.37
C SER A 40 3.02 -7.91 3.50
N VAL A 41 3.33 -6.62 3.25
CA VAL A 41 4.01 -5.75 4.23
C VAL A 41 3.12 -4.67 4.85
N PHE A 42 2.03 -4.26 4.19
CA PHE A 42 1.19 -3.18 4.71
C PHE A 42 0.59 -3.49 6.09
N PRO A 43 -0.02 -4.67 6.32
CA PRO A 43 -0.57 -4.98 7.65
C PRO A 43 0.49 -5.00 8.75
N GLN A 44 1.75 -5.27 8.40
CA GLN A 44 2.86 -5.33 9.35
C GLN A 44 3.14 -3.96 10.00
N LEU A 45 2.82 -2.84 9.33
CA LEU A 45 2.99 -1.48 9.85
C LEU A 45 2.19 -1.21 11.13
N TYR A 46 1.10 -1.93 11.36
CA TYR A 46 0.19 -1.65 12.47
C TYR A 46 0.08 -2.78 13.50
N LEU A 47 0.90 -3.83 13.40
CA LEU A 47 0.82 -4.97 14.31
C LEU A 47 1.08 -4.60 15.76
N SER A 48 2.03 -3.69 15.99
CA SER A 48 2.32 -3.16 17.32
C SER A 48 1.16 -2.39 17.94
N LYS A 49 0.20 -1.92 17.13
CA LYS A 49 -1.03 -1.25 17.63
C LYS A 49 -2.14 -2.24 17.97
N LEU A 50 -2.06 -3.48 17.49
CA LEU A 50 -3.10 -4.50 17.63
C LEU A 50 -2.77 -5.53 18.71
N GLN A 51 -1.48 -5.76 18.96
CA GLN A 51 -1.00 -6.70 19.97
C GLN A 51 0.40 -6.30 20.44
N GLU A 52 0.79 -6.80 21.62
CA GLU A 52 2.18 -6.77 22.04
C GLU A 52 3.01 -7.68 21.14
N LEU A 53 4.18 -7.19 20.73
CA LEU A 53 5.11 -7.93 19.89
C LEU A 53 6.30 -8.37 20.72
N ASP A 54 6.75 -9.61 20.53
CA ASP A 54 8.06 -10.00 21.04
C ASP A 54 9.18 -9.38 20.17
N SER A 55 10.38 -9.25 20.73
CA SER A 55 11.52 -8.60 20.07
C SER A 55 11.94 -9.28 18.77
N LYS A 56 11.70 -10.59 18.64
CA LYS A 56 12.00 -11.36 17.43
C LYS A 56 11.03 -10.98 16.32
N LEU A 57 9.74 -10.85 16.63
CA LEU A 57 8.70 -10.45 15.69
C LEU A 57 8.86 -9.00 15.26
N GLU A 58 9.22 -8.09 16.18
CA GLU A 58 9.55 -6.70 15.84
C GLU A 58 10.68 -6.62 14.81
N THR A 59 11.79 -7.33 15.06
CA THR A 59 12.94 -7.37 14.14
C THR A 59 12.55 -7.96 12.77
N GLN A 60 11.69 -8.97 12.77
CA GLN A 60 11.21 -9.59 11.53
C GLN A 60 10.33 -8.62 10.73
N ILE A 61 9.42 -7.90 11.39
CA ILE A 61 8.57 -6.87 10.78
C ILE A 61 9.43 -5.76 10.19
N GLU A 62 10.40 -5.25 10.93
CA GLU A 62 11.30 -4.21 10.46
C GLU A 62 12.06 -4.65 9.20
N THR A 63 12.59 -5.87 9.21
CA THR A 63 13.27 -6.46 8.05
C THR A 63 12.34 -6.58 6.84
N ASN A 64 11.11 -7.09 7.06
CA ASN A 64 10.11 -7.27 6.01
C ASN A 64 9.69 -5.93 5.38
N VAL A 65 9.39 -4.92 6.21
CA VAL A 65 8.97 -3.60 5.73
C VAL A 65 10.08 -2.93 4.92
N LYS A 66 11.33 -2.99 5.40
CA LYS A 66 12.50 -2.47 4.65
C LYS A 66 12.66 -3.17 3.30
N ALA A 67 12.55 -4.50 3.27
CA ALA A 67 12.60 -5.27 2.04
C ALA A 67 11.43 -4.92 1.11
N GLY A 68 10.22 -4.74 1.64
CA GLY A 68 9.03 -4.32 0.90
C GLY A 68 9.19 -2.95 0.25
N ILE A 69 9.72 -1.96 0.96
CA ILE A 69 10.01 -0.62 0.41
C ILE A 69 11.00 -0.72 -0.76
N GLN A 70 12.11 -1.46 -0.59
CA GLN A 70 13.09 -1.65 -1.67
C GLN A 70 12.49 -2.39 -2.85
N ARG A 71 11.63 -3.37 -2.59
CA ARG A 71 10.95 -4.13 -3.63
C ARG A 71 9.97 -3.24 -4.39
N ILE A 72 9.13 -2.45 -3.73
CA ILE A 72 8.21 -1.47 -4.35
C ILE A 72 8.97 -0.47 -5.23
N ARG A 73 10.12 0.01 -4.78
CA ARG A 73 10.98 0.91 -5.57
C ARG A 73 11.32 0.33 -6.95
N SER A 74 11.51 -1.00 -7.06
CA SER A 74 11.82 -1.65 -8.36
C SER A 74 10.66 -1.67 -9.36
N PHE A 75 9.44 -1.31 -8.94
CA PHE A 75 8.28 -1.16 -9.83
C PHE A 75 8.10 0.28 -10.30
N GLN A 76 8.88 1.25 -9.79
CA GLN A 76 8.71 2.65 -10.21
C GLN A 76 9.13 2.81 -11.66
N THR A 77 8.20 3.29 -12.46
CA THR A 77 8.35 3.61 -13.89
C THR A 77 8.96 5.01 -14.06
N SER A 78 9.32 5.35 -15.30
CA SER A 78 9.84 6.67 -15.65
C SER A 78 8.84 7.81 -15.46
N ASP A 79 7.53 7.52 -15.57
CA ASP A 79 6.47 8.50 -15.31
C ASP A 79 6.21 8.73 -13.80
N GLY A 80 6.86 7.95 -12.94
CA GLY A 80 6.82 8.06 -11.48
C GLY A 80 5.76 7.18 -10.81
N GLY A 81 4.86 6.56 -11.57
CA GLY A 81 3.91 5.57 -11.05
C GLY A 81 4.58 4.23 -10.73
N PHE A 82 3.76 3.23 -10.41
CA PHE A 82 4.21 1.87 -10.16
C PHE A 82 3.60 0.92 -11.20
N ALA A 83 4.46 0.18 -11.90
CA ALA A 83 4.04 -0.85 -12.82
C ALA A 83 3.51 -2.09 -12.09
N TYR A 84 2.77 -2.95 -12.81
CA TYR A 84 2.28 -4.20 -12.27
C TYR A 84 3.42 -5.19 -11.96
N TRP A 85 4.43 -5.23 -12.84
CA TRP A 85 5.66 -5.99 -12.68
C TRP A 85 6.89 -5.08 -12.75
N PRO A 86 8.01 -5.44 -12.10
CA PRO A 86 9.26 -4.68 -12.18
C PRO A 86 9.80 -4.69 -13.60
N GLY A 87 10.33 -3.55 -14.05
CA GLY A 87 10.89 -3.39 -15.39
C GLY A 87 9.87 -3.09 -16.50
N ASN A 88 8.57 -3.22 -16.22
CA ASN A 88 7.54 -2.73 -17.14
C ASN A 88 7.55 -1.19 -17.18
N SER A 89 7.22 -0.63 -18.35
CA SER A 89 7.16 0.82 -18.57
C SER A 89 5.81 1.44 -18.20
N GLU A 90 4.74 0.64 -18.19
CA GLU A 90 3.38 1.12 -17.95
C GLU A 90 2.98 1.01 -16.48
N SER A 91 2.54 2.14 -15.93
CA SER A 91 2.04 2.26 -14.55
C SER A 91 0.63 1.68 -14.38
N SER A 92 0.45 0.85 -13.35
CA SER A 92 -0.86 0.46 -12.85
C SER A 92 -1.45 1.57 -12.00
N THR A 93 -2.62 2.12 -12.35
CA THR A 93 -3.30 3.14 -11.52
C THR A 93 -3.58 2.61 -10.12
N TRP A 94 -4.08 1.38 -10.00
CA TRP A 94 -4.41 0.78 -8.71
C TRP A 94 -3.14 0.51 -7.88
N GLY A 95 -2.15 -0.14 -8.49
CA GLY A 95 -0.85 -0.39 -7.85
C GLY A 95 -0.17 0.90 -7.42
N SER A 96 -0.28 1.96 -8.24
CA SER A 96 0.24 3.29 -7.92
C SER A 96 -0.41 3.89 -6.68
N ASN A 97 -1.74 3.84 -6.56
CA ASN A 97 -2.46 4.33 -5.39
C ASN A 97 -2.10 3.50 -4.14
N TYR A 98 -2.14 2.17 -4.26
CA TYR A 98 -2.00 1.28 -3.12
C TYR A 98 -0.58 1.24 -2.54
N ALA A 99 0.44 1.10 -3.39
CA ALA A 99 1.83 1.15 -2.95
C ALA A 99 2.22 2.55 -2.45
N GLY A 100 1.69 3.60 -3.08
CA GLY A 100 1.85 4.98 -2.60
C GLY A 100 1.33 5.17 -1.18
N HIS A 101 0.12 4.67 -0.90
CA HIS A 101 -0.47 4.70 0.43
C HIS A 101 0.42 3.99 1.46
N PHE A 102 0.88 2.78 1.17
CA PHE A 102 1.81 2.07 2.05
C PHE A 102 3.09 2.88 2.32
N LEU A 103 3.70 3.49 1.29
CA LEU A 103 4.93 4.27 1.44
C LEU A 103 4.72 5.52 2.30
N LEU A 104 3.56 6.18 2.21
CA LEU A 104 3.22 7.31 3.06
C LEU A 104 3.09 6.89 4.53
N GLU A 105 2.36 5.80 4.79
CA GLU A 105 2.17 5.27 6.14
C GLU A 105 3.49 4.77 6.75
N ALA A 106 4.30 4.07 5.97
CA ALA A 106 5.64 3.65 6.39
C ALA A 106 6.51 4.86 6.76
N LYS A 107 6.50 5.92 5.95
CA LYS A 107 7.24 7.15 6.26
C LYS A 107 6.72 7.84 7.54
N ALA A 108 5.40 7.89 7.71
CA ALA A 108 4.78 8.48 8.90
C ALA A 108 5.13 7.72 10.19
N LEU A 109 5.36 6.41 10.10
CA LEU A 109 5.82 5.56 11.20
C LEU A 109 7.34 5.54 11.39
N GLY A 110 8.09 6.38 10.66
CA GLY A 110 9.53 6.55 10.82
C GLY A 110 10.40 5.60 10.00
N TYR A 111 9.83 4.79 9.11
CA TYR A 111 10.63 3.99 8.18
C TYR A 111 11.34 4.87 7.15
N ASN A 112 12.57 4.52 6.79
CA ASN A 112 13.32 5.21 5.75
C ASN A 112 12.73 4.93 4.36
N VAL A 113 11.92 5.86 3.87
CA VAL A 113 11.39 5.88 2.50
C VAL A 113 12.10 6.97 1.71
N PRO A 114 12.81 6.64 0.60
CA PRO A 114 13.55 7.63 -0.17
C PRO A 114 12.66 8.77 -0.67
N ASP A 115 13.05 10.02 -0.43
CA ASP A 115 12.26 11.19 -0.85
C ASP A 115 12.06 11.27 -2.36
N ALA A 116 13.07 10.87 -3.14
CA ALA A 116 12.97 10.81 -4.59
C ALA A 116 11.82 9.89 -5.05
N LEU A 117 11.63 8.74 -4.39
CA LEU A 117 10.57 7.78 -4.69
C LEU A 117 9.19 8.42 -4.51
N LEU A 118 8.96 9.05 -3.35
CA LEU A 118 7.69 9.74 -3.04
C LEU A 118 7.47 10.99 -3.88
N ASN A 119 8.53 11.74 -4.21
CA ASN A 119 8.44 12.92 -5.06
C ASN A 119 8.04 12.53 -6.49
N ASN A 120 8.61 11.47 -7.05
CA ASN A 120 8.24 10.93 -8.36
C ASN A 120 6.79 10.43 -8.37
N TRP A 121 6.42 9.62 -7.39
CA TRP A 121 5.06 9.12 -7.21
C TRP A 121 4.04 10.25 -7.09
N ARG A 122 4.35 11.29 -6.30
CA ARG A 122 3.48 12.45 -6.16
C ARG A 122 3.28 13.18 -7.49
N ARG A 123 4.35 13.37 -8.28
CA ARG A 123 4.24 14.01 -9.60
C ARG A 123 3.31 13.22 -10.52
N TYR A 124 3.48 11.89 -10.57
CA TYR A 124 2.59 10.99 -11.30
C TYR A 124 1.13 11.16 -10.86
N GLN A 125 0.85 11.08 -9.57
CA GLN A 125 -0.51 11.17 -9.04
C GLN A 125 -1.15 12.53 -9.33
N ARG A 126 -0.42 13.64 -9.17
CA ARG A 126 -0.93 14.97 -9.50
C ARG A 126 -1.27 15.11 -10.97
N GLN A 127 -0.42 14.59 -11.86
CA GLN A 127 -0.68 14.62 -13.29
C GLN A 127 -1.96 13.84 -13.63
N LYS A 128 -2.08 12.61 -13.14
CA LYS A 128 -3.26 11.77 -13.37
C LYS A 128 -4.54 12.36 -12.75
N ALA A 129 -4.44 12.97 -11.56
CA ALA A 129 -5.57 13.63 -10.90
C ALA A 129 -6.12 14.79 -11.74
N ARG A 130 -5.23 15.58 -12.35
CA ARG A 130 -5.60 16.74 -13.17
C ARG A 130 -6.14 16.36 -14.54
N SER A 131 -5.60 15.29 -15.13
CA SER A 131 -6.05 14.79 -16.45
C SER A 131 -7.34 13.99 -16.38
N TRP A 132 -7.77 13.56 -15.19
CA TRP A 132 -9.00 12.80 -15.01
C TRP A 132 -10.24 13.58 -15.50
N ARG A 133 -11.12 12.89 -16.21
CA ARG A 133 -12.38 13.41 -16.75
C ARG A 133 -13.50 12.42 -16.46
N GLN A 134 -14.64 12.94 -16.01
CA GLN A 134 -15.85 12.14 -15.83
C GLN A 134 -16.25 11.44 -17.14
N GLY A 135 -16.62 10.16 -17.04
CA GLY A 135 -17.15 9.40 -18.18
C GLY A 135 -16.11 8.98 -19.22
N SER A 136 -14.81 9.23 -18.99
CA SER A 136 -13.73 8.93 -19.95
C SER A 136 -13.66 7.46 -20.39
N ASN A 137 -14.17 6.52 -19.60
CA ASN A 137 -14.04 5.08 -19.87
C ASN A 137 -15.31 4.25 -19.57
N GLY A 138 -16.47 4.88 -19.31
CA GLY A 138 -17.74 4.16 -19.07
C GLY A 138 -17.79 3.23 -17.83
N TYR A 139 -16.69 3.13 -17.06
CA TYR A 139 -16.59 2.28 -15.87
C TYR A 139 -16.55 3.13 -14.60
N THR A 140 -17.49 2.89 -13.67
CA THR A 140 -17.53 3.42 -12.29
C THR A 140 -16.23 3.22 -11.49
N ARG A 141 -15.35 2.32 -11.96
CA ARG A 141 -14.04 2.07 -11.35
C ARG A 141 -13.06 3.23 -11.49
N ASP A 142 -13.19 4.09 -12.51
CA ASP A 142 -12.29 5.22 -12.69
C ASP A 142 -12.52 6.31 -11.63
N ASP A 143 -13.76 6.54 -11.24
CA ASP A 143 -14.14 7.48 -10.18
C ASP A 143 -13.59 7.02 -8.82
N LEU A 144 -13.68 5.71 -8.52
CA LEU A 144 -13.09 5.13 -7.30
C LEU A 144 -11.57 5.24 -7.28
N MET A 145 -10.92 5.01 -8.43
CA MET A 145 -9.47 5.21 -8.57
C MET A 145 -9.07 6.67 -8.37
N GLN A 146 -9.88 7.60 -8.87
CA GLN A 146 -9.67 9.03 -8.68
C GLN A 146 -9.89 9.44 -7.22
N ALA A 147 -10.94 8.95 -6.56
CA ALA A 147 -11.19 9.20 -5.15
C ALA A 147 -10.00 8.74 -4.29
N TYR A 148 -9.51 7.52 -4.52
CA TYR A 148 -8.38 6.99 -3.77
C TYR A 148 -7.07 7.76 -4.05
N ARG A 149 -6.84 8.15 -5.30
CA ARG A 149 -5.72 9.04 -5.67
C ARG A 149 -5.76 10.35 -4.91
N LEU A 150 -6.92 11.01 -4.87
CA LEU A 150 -7.08 12.29 -4.19
C LEU A 150 -6.91 12.15 -2.67
N TYR A 151 -7.41 11.06 -2.09
CA TYR A 151 -7.16 10.71 -0.69
C TYR A 151 -5.66 10.59 -0.39
N THR A 152 -4.93 9.79 -1.17
CA THR A 152 -3.48 9.61 -0.95
C THR A 152 -2.67 10.89 -1.19
N LEU A 153 -3.09 11.76 -2.12
CA LEU A 153 -2.50 13.08 -2.30
C LEU A 153 -2.74 14.01 -1.10
N ALA A 154 -3.95 13.97 -0.52
CA ALA A 154 -4.27 14.71 0.70
C ALA A 154 -3.46 14.18 1.90
N LEU A 155 -3.35 12.86 2.04
CA LEU A 155 -2.54 12.20 3.06
C LEU A 155 -1.05 12.59 2.95
N ALA A 156 -0.55 12.79 1.72
CA ALA A 156 0.80 13.28 1.48
C ALA A 156 1.00 14.79 1.77
N GLY A 157 -0.06 15.53 2.09
CA GLY A 157 -0.02 16.99 2.29
C GLY A 157 -0.09 17.81 0.99
N TYR A 158 -0.49 17.21 -0.14
CA TYR A 158 -0.56 17.85 -1.46
C TYR A 158 -1.94 17.69 -2.10
N SER A 159 -2.97 18.13 -1.39
CA SER A 159 -4.36 18.09 -1.86
C SER A 159 -4.54 18.85 -3.18
N GLU A 160 -5.13 18.18 -4.18
CA GLU A 160 -5.48 18.80 -5.47
C GLU A 160 -6.95 19.25 -5.46
N ASN A 161 -7.23 20.38 -4.80
CA ASN A 161 -8.60 20.88 -4.58
C ASN A 161 -9.41 21.03 -5.88
N GLY A 162 -8.79 21.47 -6.99
CA GLY A 162 -9.48 21.57 -8.27
C GLY A 162 -9.93 20.21 -8.82
N ALA A 163 -9.13 19.16 -8.63
CA ALA A 163 -9.50 17.80 -9.03
C ALA A 163 -10.51 17.17 -8.05
N MET A 164 -10.45 17.53 -6.77
CA MET A 164 -11.46 17.13 -5.77
C MET A 164 -12.83 17.74 -6.05
N ASN A 165 -12.89 19.03 -6.38
CA ASN A 165 -14.14 19.69 -6.75
C ASN A 165 -14.73 19.06 -8.02
N ARG A 166 -13.90 18.77 -9.02
CA ARG A 166 -14.33 18.09 -10.25
C ARG A 166 -14.94 16.70 -9.98
N LEU A 167 -14.35 15.91 -9.07
CA LEU A 167 -14.91 14.62 -8.68
C LEU A 167 -16.18 14.77 -7.83
N ARG A 168 -16.32 15.84 -7.05
CA ARG A 168 -17.54 16.10 -6.26
C ARG A 168 -18.72 16.48 -7.15
N GLU A 169 -18.45 17.15 -8.25
CA GLU A 169 -19.45 17.66 -9.20
C GLU A 169 -19.80 16.66 -10.32
N SER A 170 -19.12 15.51 -10.36
CA SER A 170 -19.39 14.43 -11.31
C SER A 170 -20.57 13.56 -10.86
#